data_AF-A0A182KCI1-F1
#
_entry.id   AF-A0A182KCI1-F1
#
_cell.length_a   1.000
_cell.length_b   1.000
_cell.length_c   1.000
_cell.angle_alpha   90.00
_cell.angle_beta   90.00
_cell.angle_gamma   90.00
#
_symmetry.space_group_name_H-M   'P 1'
#
loop_
_entity.id
_entity.type
_entity.pdbx_description
1 polymer ?
#
loop_
_entity_poly.entity_id
_entity_poly.type
_entity_poly.pdbx_seq_one_letter_code
_entity_poly.pdbx_strand_id
1 'polypeptide(L)'
;MYHQFMELRVVWFVAVSLWLARLSPVLASGFGKCPNYPSMPKFNMTKFLGKWYEVERSFYLPELASGCTTMTFENTTLRDEAGRSQLEISIKSVNQWTGNPSISIGEAVPESETSSIMNVQ
;
A
#
# COMPACT_ATOMS: atom_id res chain seq x y z
N MET A 1 -24.88 35.23 39.98
CA MET A 1 -24.13 35.50 38.72
C MET A 1 -22.99 34.50 38.44
N TYR A 2 -22.30 33.93 39.44
CA TYR A 2 -21.23 32.93 39.19
C TYR A 2 -21.71 31.57 38.65
N HIS A 3 -22.88 31.11 39.09
CA HIS A 3 -23.43 29.81 38.68
C HIS A 3 -23.71 29.75 37.16
N GLN A 4 -24.28 30.83 36.61
CA GLN A 4 -24.68 30.92 35.19
C GLN A 4 -23.47 30.97 34.24
N PHE A 5 -22.34 31.52 34.71
CA PHE A 5 -21.08 31.56 33.96
C PHE A 5 -20.35 30.20 33.98
N MET A 6 -20.51 29.43 35.05
CA MET A 6 -19.97 28.07 35.17
C MET A 6 -20.71 27.09 34.25
N GLU A 7 -22.04 27.15 34.19
CA GLU A 7 -22.85 26.34 33.27
C GLU A 7 -22.50 26.60 31.80
N LEU A 8 -22.30 27.87 31.41
CA LEU A 8 -21.95 28.23 30.03
C LEU A 8 -20.58 27.66 29.63
N ARG A 9 -19.60 27.68 30.54
CA ARG A 9 -18.28 27.09 30.31
C ARG A 9 -18.38 25.57 30.16
N VAL A 10 -19.13 24.89 31.03
CA VAL A 10 -19.33 23.45 30.98
C VAL A 10 -20.00 23.04 29.66
N VAL A 11 -21.04 23.75 29.23
CA VAL A 11 -21.72 23.49 27.95
C VAL A 11 -20.77 23.67 26.77
N TRP A 12 -19.92 24.71 26.79
CA TRP A 12 -18.91 24.91 25.75
C TRP A 12 -17.88 23.79 25.71
N PHE A 13 -17.39 23.33 26.87
CA PHE A 13 -16.44 22.21 26.92
C PHE A 13 -17.06 20.90 26.42
N VAL A 14 -18.33 20.64 26.75
CA VAL A 14 -19.05 19.45 26.26
C VAL A 14 -19.32 19.55 24.76
N ALA A 15 -19.69 20.73 24.25
CA ALA A 15 -19.90 20.93 22.82
C ALA A 15 -18.60 20.76 22.02
N VAL A 16 -17.49 21.31 22.52
CA VAL A 16 -16.16 21.17 21.89
C VAL A 16 -15.69 19.72 21.93
N SER A 17 -15.87 18.99 23.03
CA SER A 17 -15.48 17.58 23.10
C SER A 17 -16.30 16.69 22.16
N LEU A 18 -17.62 16.94 22.06
CA LEU A 18 -18.50 16.26 21.11
C LEU A 18 -18.13 16.56 19.65
N TRP A 19 -17.70 17.80 19.36
CA TRP A 19 -17.26 18.20 18.03
C TRP A 19 -15.91 17.55 17.65
N LEU A 20 -14.95 17.52 18.58
CA LEU A 20 -13.66 16.85 18.39
C LEU A 20 -13.82 15.33 18.23
N ALA A 21 -14.79 14.71 18.90
CA ALA A 21 -15.09 13.28 18.73
C ALA A 21 -15.63 12.91 17.33
N ARG A 22 -16.06 13.89 16.52
CA ARG A 22 -16.45 13.68 15.11
C ARG A 22 -15.26 13.69 14.15
N LEU A 23 -14.08 14.11 14.61
CA LEU A 23 -12.86 14.04 13.81
C LEU A 23 -12.33 12.61 13.86
N SER A 24 -12.82 11.75 12.96
CA SER A 24 -12.27 10.40 12.79
C SER A 24 -10.88 10.49 12.16
N PRO A 25 -9.82 9.97 12.79
CA PRO A 25 -8.54 9.84 12.12
C PRO A 25 -8.68 8.85 10.95
N VAL A 26 -8.16 9.22 9.79
CA VAL A 26 -7.99 8.26 8.69
C VAL A 26 -6.77 7.40 9.05
N LEU A 27 -7.03 6.23 9.61
CA LEU A 27 -6.02 5.22 9.88
C LEU A 27 -6.03 4.22 8.72
N ALA A 28 -4.87 3.92 8.14
CA ALA A 28 -4.72 2.87 7.13
C ALA A 28 -5.08 1.47 7.68
N SER A 29 -5.10 1.32 9.01
CA SER A 29 -5.54 0.14 9.74
C SER A 29 -6.96 0.35 10.29
N GLY A 30 -7.95 -0.29 9.69
CA GLY A 30 -9.34 -0.29 10.17
C GLY A 30 -10.04 -1.61 9.85
N PHE A 31 -11.02 -1.98 10.67
CA PHE A 31 -11.92 -3.10 10.36
C PHE A 31 -12.92 -2.66 9.29
N GLY A 32 -12.90 -3.29 8.11
CA GLY A 32 -13.79 -2.96 7.00
C GLY A 32 -13.30 -3.49 5.66
N LYS A 33 -14.10 -3.31 4.61
CA LYS A 33 -13.65 -3.55 3.23
C LYS A 33 -12.79 -2.37 2.77
N CYS A 34 -11.70 -2.65 2.07
CA CYS A 34 -10.92 -1.61 1.41
C CYS A 34 -11.82 -0.82 0.44
N PRO A 35 -11.71 0.52 0.39
CA PRO A 35 -12.42 1.31 -0.62
C PRO A 35 -11.97 0.86 -2.01
N ASN A 36 -12.89 0.89 -2.98
CA ASN A 36 -12.55 0.59 -4.37
C ASN A 36 -11.70 1.76 -4.92
N TYR A 37 -10.41 1.53 -5.11
CA TYR A 37 -9.49 2.49 -5.69
C TYR A 37 -9.36 2.22 -7.19
N PRO A 38 -9.53 3.24 -8.06
CA PRO A 38 -9.43 3.04 -9.49
C PRO A 38 -8.01 2.68 -9.91
N SER A 39 -7.88 1.80 -10.89
CA SER A 39 -6.60 1.48 -11.50
C SER A 39 -6.03 2.67 -12.28
N MET A 40 -4.71 2.66 -12.51
CA MET A 40 -4.06 3.69 -13.33
C MET A 40 -4.62 3.61 -14.76
N PRO A 41 -5.27 4.66 -15.27
CA PRO A 41 -5.78 4.65 -16.62
C PRO A 41 -4.63 4.68 -17.63
N LYS A 42 -4.75 3.89 -18.71
CA LYS A 42 -3.77 3.81 -19.81
C LYS A 42 -2.37 3.42 -19.32
N PHE A 43 -2.30 2.39 -18.49
CA PHE A 43 -1.04 1.86 -18.01
C PHE A 43 -0.19 1.34 -19.18
N ASN A 44 1.09 1.71 -19.21
CA ASN A 44 2.03 1.26 -20.24
C ASN A 44 3.06 0.33 -19.59
N MET A 45 2.87 -0.97 -19.80
CA MET A 45 3.70 -2.02 -19.21
C MET A 45 5.19 -1.85 -19.54
N THR A 46 5.51 -1.54 -20.79
CA THR A 46 6.89 -1.42 -21.27
C THR A 46 7.66 -0.30 -20.56
N LYS A 47 6.97 0.80 -20.20
CA LYS A 47 7.57 1.91 -19.45
C LYS A 47 7.72 1.62 -17.95
N PHE A 48 7.00 0.62 -17.44
CA PHE A 48 7.06 0.23 -16.03
C PHE A 48 8.19 -0.76 -15.74
N LEU A 49 8.70 -1.45 -16.77
CA LEU A 49 9.81 -2.39 -16.66
C LEU A 49 11.08 -1.75 -16.07
N GLY A 50 11.92 -2.59 -15.48
CA GLY A 50 13.20 -2.20 -14.89
C GLY A 50 13.16 -2.18 -13.37
N LYS A 51 14.09 -1.44 -12.78
CA LYS A 51 14.38 -1.49 -11.34
C LYS A 51 13.72 -0.35 -10.57
N TRP A 52 12.99 -0.72 -9.53
CA TRP A 52 12.33 0.16 -8.59
C TRP A 52 12.92 0.01 -7.19
N TYR A 53 12.91 1.12 -6.46
CA TYR A 53 13.37 1.20 -5.08
C TYR A 53 12.17 1.46 -4.19
N GLU A 54 11.99 0.64 -3.17
CA GLU A 54 10.95 0.86 -2.18
C GLU A 54 11.37 2.04 -1.29
N VAL A 55 10.62 3.14 -1.37
CA VAL A 55 10.88 4.34 -0.56
C VAL A 55 10.18 4.24 0.80
N GLU A 56 8.90 3.85 0.78
CA GLU A 56 8.05 3.69 1.95
C GLU A 56 7.12 2.50 1.77
N ARG A 57 6.71 1.91 2.88
CA ARG A 57 5.77 0.79 2.93
C ARG A 57 4.84 0.91 4.13
N SER A 58 3.65 0.35 4.02
CA SER A 58 2.81 0.14 5.20
C SER A 58 3.45 -0.90 6.12
N PHE A 59 3.41 -0.65 7.43
CA PHE A 59 4.03 -1.52 8.42
C PHE A 59 3.46 -2.94 8.34
N TYR A 60 4.33 -3.92 8.15
CA TYR A 60 4.00 -5.35 8.16
C TYR A 60 5.08 -6.14 8.91
N LEU A 61 4.68 -6.96 9.88
CA LEU A 61 5.58 -7.59 10.86
C LEU A 61 6.72 -8.43 10.24
N PRO A 62 6.47 -9.33 9.25
CA PRO A 62 7.53 -10.13 8.62
C PRO A 62 8.68 -9.33 8.00
N GLU A 63 8.41 -8.10 7.63
CA GLU A 63 9.32 -7.24 6.86
C GLU A 63 9.96 -6.16 7.75
N LEU A 64 9.81 -6.24 9.08
CA LEU A 64 10.36 -5.27 10.03
C LEU A 64 11.90 -5.23 10.02
N ALA A 65 12.53 -6.36 9.73
CA ALA A 65 13.97 -6.47 9.57
C ALA A 65 14.43 -6.25 8.13
N SER A 66 13.51 -6.04 7.19
CA SER A 66 13.83 -5.90 5.77
C SER A 66 14.24 -4.46 5.47
N GLY A 67 15.28 -4.28 4.65
CA GLY A 67 15.76 -2.98 4.23
C GLY A 67 16.42 -3.07 2.86
N CYS A 68 16.65 -1.91 2.24
CA CYS A 68 17.21 -1.82 0.89
C CYS A 68 16.45 -2.66 -0.14
N THR A 69 15.12 -2.72 0.00
CA THR A 69 14.25 -3.50 -0.88
C THR A 69 14.22 -2.90 -2.28
N THR A 70 14.54 -3.71 -3.28
CA THR A 70 14.49 -3.35 -4.69
C THR A 70 13.67 -4.36 -5.46
N MET A 71 12.83 -3.87 -6.36
CA MET A 71 11.94 -4.69 -7.20
C MET A 71 12.37 -4.52 -8.65
N THR A 72 12.56 -5.61 -9.37
CA THR A 72 12.91 -5.58 -10.78
C THR A 72 11.81 -6.27 -11.57
N PHE A 73 11.26 -5.56 -12.54
CA PHE A 73 10.20 -6.05 -13.42
C PHE A 73 10.79 -6.35 -14.79
N GLU A 74 10.68 -7.61 -15.20
CA GLU A 74 11.16 -8.08 -16.49
C GLU A 74 10.01 -8.68 -17.30
N ASN A 75 10.14 -8.58 -18.62
CA ASN A 75 9.12 -9.05 -19.54
C ASN A 75 9.39 -10.51 -19.87
N THR A 76 8.44 -11.39 -19.57
CA THR A 76 8.65 -12.82 -19.76
C THR A 76 8.07 -13.24 -21.12
N THR A 77 8.77 -14.14 -21.80
CA THR A 77 8.27 -14.75 -23.06
C THR A 77 7.18 -15.78 -22.81
N LEU A 78 7.02 -16.21 -21.56
CA LEU A 78 6.00 -17.12 -21.09
C LEU A 78 4.64 -16.42 -21.11
N ARG A 79 3.66 -17.10 -21.71
CA ARG A 79 2.27 -16.65 -21.73
C ARG A 79 1.44 -17.52 -20.81
N ASP A 80 0.49 -16.89 -20.14
CA ASP A 80 -0.52 -17.58 -19.34
C ASP A 80 -1.35 -18.54 -20.22
N GLU A 81 -2.13 -19.45 -19.63
CA GLU A 81 -3.01 -20.38 -20.36
C GLU A 81 -3.99 -19.65 -21.29
N ALA A 82 -4.37 -18.41 -20.91
CA ALA A 82 -5.19 -17.51 -21.71
C ALA A 82 -4.41 -16.74 -22.81
N GLY A 83 -3.10 -16.96 -22.94
CA GLY A 83 -2.23 -16.32 -23.92
C GLY A 83 -1.83 -14.88 -23.57
N ARG A 84 -1.97 -14.44 -22.31
CA ARG A 84 -1.61 -13.08 -21.87
C ARG A 84 -0.11 -12.95 -21.61
N SER A 85 0.42 -11.73 -21.79
CA SER A 85 1.80 -11.41 -21.42
C SER A 85 1.96 -11.46 -19.89
N GLN A 86 3.08 -12.02 -19.40
CA GLN A 86 3.38 -12.13 -17.98
C GLN A 86 4.63 -11.32 -17.63
N LEU A 87 4.67 -10.83 -16.40
CA LEU A 87 5.84 -10.16 -15.84
C LEU A 87 6.50 -11.05 -14.81
N GLU A 88 7.81 -11.21 -14.91
CA GLU A 88 8.62 -11.73 -13.83
C GLU A 88 9.00 -10.58 -12.89
N ILE A 89 8.84 -10.81 -11.60
CA ILE A 89 9.14 -9.85 -10.55
C ILE A 89 10.22 -10.45 -9.66
N SER A 90 11.36 -9.78 -9.59
CA SER A 90 12.43 -10.11 -8.66
C SER A 90 12.52 -9.07 -7.55
N ILE A 91 12.24 -9.50 -6.32
CA ILE A 91 12.33 -8.68 -5.12
C ILE A 91 13.59 -9.07 -4.37
N LYS A 92 14.51 -8.14 -4.23
CA LYS A 92 15.70 -8.30 -3.40
C LYS A 92 15.54 -7.44 -2.16
N SER A 93 15.70 -8.04 -0.98
CA SER A 93 15.77 -7.31 0.28
C SER A 93 17.00 -7.73 1.09
N VAL A 94 17.41 -6.92 2.05
CA VAL A 94 18.52 -7.20 2.94
C VAL A 94 18.00 -7.18 4.36
N ASN A 95 18.26 -8.24 5.12
CA ASN A 95 17.96 -8.26 6.53
C ASN A 95 18.92 -7.27 7.24
N GLN A 96 18.38 -6.21 7.85
CA GLN A 96 19.17 -5.18 8.52
C GLN A 96 19.84 -5.66 9.81
N TRP A 97 19.35 -6.75 10.42
CA TRP A 97 19.93 -7.33 11.64
C TRP A 97 21.09 -8.28 11.34
N THR A 98 20.98 -9.10 10.29
CA THR A 98 22.00 -10.10 9.94
C THR A 98 22.90 -9.70 8.78
N GLY A 99 22.48 -8.70 7.98
CA GLY A 99 23.14 -8.30 6.73
C GLY A 99 22.92 -9.26 5.56
N ASN A 100 22.19 -10.36 5.76
CA ASN A 100 22.00 -11.36 4.71
C ASN A 100 20.98 -10.87 3.67
N PRO A 101 21.30 -10.95 2.36
CA PRO A 101 20.34 -10.67 1.31
C PRO A 101 19.37 -11.84 1.12
N SER A 102 18.10 -11.52 0.87
CA SER A 102 17.08 -12.44 0.38
C SER A 102 16.62 -12.00 -1.02
N ILE A 103 16.34 -12.97 -1.88
CA ILE A 103 15.76 -12.73 -3.21
C ILE A 103 14.51 -13.61 -3.32
N SER A 104 13.40 -12.97 -3.66
CA SER A 104 12.12 -13.62 -3.96
C SER A 104 11.79 -13.37 -5.42
N ILE A 105 11.39 -14.41 -6.13
CA ILE A 105 10.98 -14.33 -7.54
C ILE A 105 9.52 -14.75 -7.61
N GLY A 106 8.71 -14.00 -8.35
CA GLY A 106 7.31 -14.32 -8.58
C GLY A 106 6.87 -13.86 -9.96
N GLU A 107 5.67 -14.27 -10.35
CA GLU A 107 5.06 -13.94 -11.63
C GLU A 107 3.79 -13.11 -11.41
N ALA A 108 3.57 -12.14 -12.29
CA ALA A 108 2.40 -11.29 -12.28
C ALA A 108 1.70 -11.32 -13.64
N VAL A 109 0.40 -11.62 -13.61
CA VAL A 109 -0.45 -11.68 -14.80
C VAL A 109 -1.38 -10.46 -14.80
N PRO A 110 -1.33 -9.60 -15.83
CA PRO A 110 -2.22 -8.46 -15.94
C PRO A 110 -3.66 -8.91 -16.21
N GLU A 111 -4.62 -8.18 -15.62
CA GLU A 111 -6.04 -8.39 -15.91
C GLU A 111 -6.36 -8.06 -17.38
N SER A 112 -5.74 -7.01 -17.93
CA SER A 112 -5.77 -6.67 -19.35
C SER A 112 -4.52 -5.90 -19.78
N GLU A 113 -4.28 -5.81 -21.09
CA GLU A 113 -3.10 -5.14 -21.69
C GLU A 113 -2.94 -3.65 -21.32
N THR A 114 -4.00 -3.00 -20.83
CA THR A 114 -3.97 -1.58 -20.44
C THR A 114 -4.32 -1.32 -18.97
N SER A 115 -4.58 -2.40 -18.22
CA SER A 115 -4.87 -2.32 -16.79
C SER A 115 -3.57 -2.35 -15.98
N SER A 116 -3.51 -1.55 -14.92
CA SER A 116 -2.45 -1.65 -13.92
C SER A 116 -2.74 -2.69 -12.84
N ILE A 117 -3.87 -3.39 -12.92
CA ILE A 117 -4.23 -4.46 -11.98
C ILE A 117 -3.56 -5.75 -12.43
N MET A 118 -2.78 -6.32 -11.53
CA MET A 118 -2.06 -7.57 -11.73
C MET A 118 -2.53 -8.59 -10.69
N ASN A 119 -2.70 -9.83 -11.13
CA ASN A 119 -2.90 -10.96 -10.25
C ASN A 119 -1.53 -11.60 -9.97
N VAL A 120 -1.22 -11.83 -8.71
CA VAL A 120 0.04 -12.47 -8.27
C VAL A 120 -0.25 -13.95 -8.04
N GLN A 121 0.58 -14.82 -8.60
CA GLN A 121 0.41 -16.27 -8.53
C GLN A 121 1.48 -16.94 -7.66
#